data_AF-A0A1B2EWA7-F1
#
_entry.id   AF-A0A1B2EWA7-F1
#
_cell.length_a   1.000
_cell.length_b   1.000
_cell.length_c   1.000
_cell.angle_alpha   90.00
_cell.angle_beta   90.00
_cell.angle_gamma   90.00
#
_symmetry.space_group_name_H-M   'P 1'
#
loop_
_entity.id
_entity.type
_entity.pdbx_description
1 polymer ?
#
loop_
_entity_poly.entity_id
_entity_poly.type
_entity_poly.pdbx_seq_one_letter_code
_entity_poly.pdbx_strand_id
1 'polypeptide(L)'
;MRTTRETMTFDHPFSLTAVDKVQPAGTYTVDIDEELIEGLSFLAYRRVATTIYLPLIEGNHGSVQAVRVDPRELTAAHQETPPA
;
A
#
# COMPACT_ATOMS: atom_id res chain seq x y z
N MET A 1 -2.35 -6.94 17.60
CA MET A 1 -2.16 -6.84 16.14
C MET A 1 -3.52 -6.60 15.49
N ARG A 2 -3.66 -5.52 14.74
CA ARG A 2 -4.82 -5.15 13.93
C ARG A 2 -4.33 -4.94 12.51
N THR A 3 -5.01 -5.49 11.52
CA THR A 3 -4.71 -5.20 10.11
C THR A 3 -5.89 -4.43 9.53
N THR A 4 -5.63 -3.25 8.99
CA THR A 4 -6.63 -2.38 8.37
C THR A 4 -6.47 -2.49 6.85
N ARG A 5 -7.52 -2.92 6.17
CA ARG A 5 -7.54 -3.03 4.72
C ARG A 5 -8.13 -1.78 4.11
N GLU A 6 -7.37 -1.16 3.21
CA GLU A 6 -7.73 0.04 2.46
C GLU A 6 -7.68 -0.25 0.96
N THR A 7 -8.47 0.48 0.19
CA THR A 7 -8.49 0.40 -1.26
C THR A 7 -8.06 1.75 -1.82
N MET A 8 -6.93 1.78 -2.53
CA MET A 8 -6.38 2.98 -3.13
C MET A 8 -6.49 2.90 -4.65
N THR A 9 -7.08 3.93 -5.25
CA THR A 9 -7.14 4.07 -6.72
C THR A 9 -6.04 5.01 -7.16
N PHE A 10 -5.22 4.56 -8.10
CA PHE A 10 -4.15 5.33 -8.72
C PHE A 10 -4.59 5.70 -10.13
N ASP A 11 -4.74 6.99 -10.40
CA ASP A 11 -5.14 7.50 -11.71
C ASP A 11 -4.02 7.42 -12.76
N HIS A 12 -2.77 7.29 -12.31
CA HIS A 12 -1.59 7.21 -13.15
C HIS A 12 -0.73 5.98 -12.80
N PRO A 13 0.05 5.47 -13.77
CA PRO A 13 1.05 4.45 -13.47
C PRO A 13 2.05 4.96 -12.44
N PHE A 14 2.38 4.13 -11.45
CA PHE A 14 3.26 4.48 -10.35
C PHE A 14 4.36 3.44 -10.19
N SER A 15 5.50 3.86 -9.67
CA SER A 15 6.62 2.98 -9.30
C SER A 15 6.81 3.02 -7.80
N LEU A 16 7.17 1.89 -7.22
CA LEU A 16 7.52 1.77 -5.81
C LEU A 16 8.90 1.16 -5.73
N THR A 17 9.74 1.60 -4.80
CA THR A 17 11.10 1.10 -4.60
C THR A 17 11.09 -0.40 -4.25
N ALA A 18 10.00 -0.87 -3.64
CA ALA A 18 9.80 -2.29 -3.36
C ALA A 18 9.46 -3.15 -4.59
N VAL A 19 9.22 -2.53 -5.76
CA VAL A 19 8.81 -3.20 -6.99
C VAL A 19 9.61 -2.64 -8.16
N ASP A 20 10.48 -3.43 -8.75
CA ASP A 20 11.32 -3.00 -9.88
C ASP A 20 10.51 -2.57 -11.13
N LYS A 21 9.22 -2.93 -11.18
CA LYS A 21 8.31 -2.67 -12.31
C LYS A 21 7.28 -1.60 -11.98
N VAL A 22 7.06 -0.70 -12.93
CA VAL A 22 5.96 0.28 -12.91
C VAL A 22 4.62 -0.47 -12.90
N GLN A 23 3.75 -0.09 -11.97
CA GLN A 23 2.41 -0.62 -11.83
C GLN A 23 1.44 0.25 -12.64
N PRO A 24 0.48 -0.34 -13.38
CA PRO A 24 -0.48 0.43 -14.15
C PRO A 24 -1.40 1.27 -13.23
N ALA A 25 -2.00 2.32 -13.78
CA ALA A 25 -3.11 2.99 -13.12
C ALA A 25 -4.24 1.98 -12.83
N GLY A 26 -4.86 2.05 -11.66
CA GLY A 26 -5.88 1.09 -11.26
C GLY A 26 -6.21 1.13 -9.78
N THR A 27 -7.11 0.25 -9.37
CA THR A 27 -7.52 0.09 -7.98
C THR A 27 -6.75 -1.05 -7.33
N TYR A 28 -6.08 -0.73 -6.22
CA TYR A 28 -5.21 -1.63 -5.50
C TYR A 28 -5.67 -1.76 -4.05
N THR A 29 -5.54 -2.97 -3.50
CA THR A 29 -5.79 -3.22 -2.08
C THR A 29 -4.49 -3.04 -1.31
N VAL A 30 -4.58 -2.40 -0.16
CA VAL A 30 -3.46 -2.13 0.75
C VAL A 30 -3.85 -2.59 2.14
N ASP A 31 -3.07 -3.48 2.73
CA ASP A 31 -3.20 -3.90 4.12
C ASP A 31 -2.18 -3.13 4.96
N ILE A 32 -2.66 -2.45 6.00
CA ILE A 32 -1.87 -1.71 6.97
C ILE A 32 -1.87 -2.50 8.27
N ASP A 33 -0.71 -3.03 8.63
CA ASP A 33 -0.54 -3.71 9.90
C ASP A 33 -0.25 -2.69 11.00
N GLU A 34 -1.07 -2.72 12.03
CA GLU A 34 -1.02 -1.86 13.20
C GLU A 34 -0.86 -2.71 14.47
N GLU A 35 0.06 -2.28 15.33
CA GLU A 35 0.28 -2.91 16.63
C GLU A 35 -0.18 -1.97 17.74
N LEU A 36 -0.89 -2.52 18.73
CA LEU A 36 -1.27 -1.77 19.91
C LEU A 36 0.00 -1.43 20.69
N ILE A 37 0.18 -0.16 20.99
CA ILE A 37 1.24 0.27 21.89
C ILE A 37 0.78 0.03 23.31
N GLU A 38 1.26 -1.05 23.92
CA GLU A 38 1.00 -1.36 25.32
C GLU A 38 1.76 -0.39 26.25
N GLY A 39 1.18 -0.11 27.43
CA GLY A 39 1.82 0.73 28.45
C GLY A 39 1.53 2.24 28.34
N LEU A 40 0.68 2.67 27.42
CA LEU A 40 0.14 4.03 27.38
C LEU A 40 -1.18 4.12 28.17
N SER A 41 -1.47 5.31 28.73
CA SER A 41 -2.74 5.59 29.41
C SER A 41 -3.94 5.69 28.46
N PHE A 42 -3.71 5.55 27.16
CA PHE A 42 -4.70 5.60 26.10
C PHE A 42 -4.39 4.55 25.03
N LEU A 43 -5.44 4.16 24.30
CA LEU A 43 -5.34 3.23 23.18
C LEU A 43 -4.61 3.93 22.02
N ALA A 44 -3.41 3.46 21.69
CA ALA A 44 -2.62 3.97 20.58
C ALA A 44 -2.12 2.84 19.70
N TYR A 45 -2.16 3.03 18.38
CA TYR A 45 -1.70 2.05 17.42
C TYR A 45 -0.49 2.60 16.67
N ARG A 46 0.56 1.78 16.51
CA ARG A 46 1.70 2.07 15.64
C ARG A 46 1.59 1.24 14.38
N ARG A 47 1.69 1.88 13.22
CA ARG A 47 1.87 1.17 11.96
C ARG A 47 3.20 0.43 11.96
N VAL A 48 3.16 -0.88 11.73
CA VAL A 48 4.35 -1.76 11.71
C VAL A 48 4.68 -2.25 10.31
N ALA A 49 3.69 -2.36 9.42
CA ALA A 49 3.93 -2.70 8.02
C ALA A 49 2.84 -2.15 7.09
N THR A 50 3.16 -2.08 5.81
CA THR A 50 2.22 -1.80 4.72
C THR A 50 2.43 -2.82 3.63
N THR A 51 1.36 -3.45 3.19
CA THR A 51 1.40 -4.46 2.13
C THR A 51 0.42 -4.06 1.04
N ILE A 52 0.90 -3.84 -0.18
CA ILE A 52 0.05 -3.60 -1.35
C ILE A 52 -0.14 -4.90 -2.14
N TYR A 53 -1.32 -5.11 -2.69
CA TYR A 53 -1.65 -6.24 -3.57
C TYR A 53 -1.67 -5.79 -5.02
N LEU A 54 -0.61 -6.12 -5.76
CA LEU A 54 -0.40 -5.73 -7.15
C LEU A 54 -0.76 -6.87 -8.11
N PRO A 55 -1.40 -6.64 -9.27
CA PRO A 55 -1.63 -7.70 -10.24
C PRO A 55 -0.30 -8.15 -10.86
N LEU A 56 -0.05 -9.45 -10.94
CA LEU A 56 1.09 -9.96 -11.71
C LEU A 56 0.82 -9.75 -13.19
N ILE A 57 1.59 -8.85 -13.82
CA ILE A 57 1.51 -8.55 -15.25
C ILE A 57 2.09 -9.73 -16.08
N GLU A 58 2.93 -10.58 -15.48
CA GLU A 58 3.54 -11.72 -16.15
C GLU A 58 2.67 -12.98 -16.07
N GLY A 59 1.87 -13.19 -17.12
CA GLY A 59 1.48 -14.52 -17.60
C GLY A 59 0.34 -15.24 -16.88
N ASN A 60 -0.10 -14.80 -15.71
CA ASN A 60 -1.22 -15.42 -15.01
C ASN A 60 -2.34 -14.42 -14.72
N HIS A 61 -3.31 -14.34 -15.64
CA HIS A 61 -4.52 -13.52 -15.52
C HIS A 61 -5.27 -13.90 -14.22
N GLY A 62 -5.04 -13.15 -13.14
CA GLY A 62 -5.76 -13.31 -11.86
C GLY A 62 -4.88 -13.47 -10.61
N SER A 63 -3.55 -13.53 -10.73
CA SER A 63 -2.68 -13.57 -9.54
C SER A 63 -2.35 -12.16 -9.04
N VAL A 64 -2.45 -11.94 -7.73
CA VAL A 64 -1.97 -10.72 -7.06
C VAL A 64 -0.73 -11.01 -6.22
N GLN A 65 0.25 -10.12 -6.25
CA GLN A 65 1.46 -10.15 -5.46
C GLN A 65 1.29 -9.24 -4.26
N ALA A 66 1.46 -9.79 -3.06
CA ALA A 66 1.57 -9.01 -1.84
C ALA A 66 3.00 -8.48 -1.72
N VAL A 67 3.18 -7.16 -1.78
CA VAL A 67 4.48 -6.50 -1.66
C VAL A 67 4.50 -5.57 -0.46
N ARG A 68 5.52 -5.69 0.39
CA ARG A 68 5.72 -4.72 1.47
C ARG A 68 6.32 -3.44 0.93
N VAL A 69 5.69 -2.32 1.24
CA VAL A 69 6.05 -1.00 0.72
C VAL A 69 6.23 -0.01 1.86
N ASP A 70 7.00 1.05 1.59
CA ASP A 70 7.05 2.17 2.53
C ASP A 70 5.72 2.92 2.51
N PRO A 71 5.10 3.16 3.67
CA PRO A 71 3.84 3.90 3.75
C PRO A 71 3.91 5.31 3.17
N ARG A 72 5.03 6.01 3.31
CA ARG A 72 5.22 7.38 2.80
C ARG A 72 5.34 7.38 1.29
N GLU A 73 6.07 6.41 0.75
CA GLU A 73 6.20 6.24 -0.69
C GLU A 73 4.85 5.91 -1.34
N LEU A 74 4.10 4.98 -0.74
CA LEU A 74 2.76 4.64 -1.21
C LEU A 74 1.82 5.84 -1.20
N THR A 75 1.80 6.61 -0.10
CA THR A 75 0.98 7.83 -0.01
C THR A 75 1.43 8.89 -1.02
N ALA A 76 2.74 9.08 -1.22
CA ALA A 76 3.25 10.02 -2.22
C ALA A 76 2.81 9.65 -3.64
N ALA A 77 2.90 8.37 -4.00
CA ALA A 77 2.44 7.85 -5.28
C ALA A 77 0.91 8.02 -5.47
N HIS A 78 0.12 7.97 -4.39
CA HIS A 78 -1.32 8.22 -4.45
C HIS A 78 -1.67 9.72 -4.49
N GLN A 79 -0.85 10.58 -3.87
CA GLN A 79 -1.07 12.02 -3.77
C GLN A 79 -0.47 12.84 -4.92
N GLU A 80 0.22 12.23 -5.90
CA GLU A 80 0.70 12.89 -7.13
C GLU A 80 -0.44 13.38 -8.06
N THR A 81 -1.58 13.78 -7.51
CA THR A 81 -2.53 14.69 -8.16
C THR A 81 -1.83 16.04 -8.34
N PRO A 82 -1.59 16.51 -9.58
CA PRO A 82 -1.00 17.82 -9.77
C PRO A 82 -1.97 18.89 -9.22
N PRO A 83 -1.49 19.91 -8.47
CA PRO A 83 -2.32 21.06 -8.20
C PRO A 83 -2.66 21.72 -9.54
N ALA A 84 -3.96 21.87 -9.79
CA ALA A 84 -4.49 22.60 -10.93
C ALA A 84 -4.10 24.09 -10.90
#